data_AF-A0A838E3S8-F1
#
_entry.id   AF-A0A838E3S8-F1
#
_cell.length_a   1.000
_cell.length_b   1.000
_cell.length_c   1.000
_cell.angle_alpha   90.00
_cell.angle_beta   90.00
_cell.angle_gamma   90.00
#
_symmetry.space_group_name_H-M   'P 1'
#
loop_
_entity.id
_entity.type
_entity.pdbx_description
1 polymer ?
#
loop_
_entity_poly.entity_id
_entity_poly.type
_entity_poly.pdbx_seq_one_letter_code
_entity_poly.pdbx_strand_id
1 'polypeptide(L)'
;EAFNKEVHYRLFTLPTLLLMLNKLFRPFHAKGHFTILLSIIITSLISGIVSLGTSDNIFGPLTVLMKTHILLLAMVPSILFGWLFCTKGFWSASLAHFISFIIINSNFFSITPPLLIAISHPLVGMWFS
;
A
#
# COMPACT_ATOMS: atom_id res chain seq x y z
N GLU A 1 5.39 -4.05 -11.64
CA GLU A 1 4.97 -2.92 -10.77
C GLU A 1 5.51 -3.01 -9.34
N ALA A 2 5.28 -4.10 -8.62
CA ALA A 2 5.73 -4.28 -7.22
C ALA A 2 7.23 -3.99 -7.00
N PHE A 3 8.10 -4.47 -7.90
CA PHE A 3 9.54 -4.20 -7.82
C PHE A 3 9.88 -2.70 -7.90
N ASN A 4 9.29 -1.96 -8.84
CA ASN A 4 9.53 -0.52 -8.97
C ASN A 4 9.02 0.26 -7.75
N LYS A 5 7.85 -0.15 -7.20
CA LYS A 5 7.32 0.41 -5.95
C LYS A 5 8.30 0.17 -4.79
N GLU A 6 8.85 -1.03 -4.67
CA GLU A 6 9.78 -1.35 -3.58
C GLU A 6 11.11 -0.60 -3.73
N VAL A 7 11.63 -0.48 -4.96
CA VAL A 7 12.81 0.35 -5.25
C VAL A 7 12.56 1.80 -4.81
N HIS A 8 11.45 2.39 -5.25
CA HIS A 8 11.12 3.78 -4.91
C HIS A 8 10.98 3.99 -3.40
N TYR A 9 10.13 3.20 -2.73
CA TYR A 9 9.83 3.41 -1.32
C TYR A 9 10.96 2.98 -0.38
N ARG A 10 11.72 1.91 -0.68
CA ARG A 10 12.76 1.39 0.23
C ARG A 10 14.15 1.89 -0.05
N LEU A 11 14.52 2.11 -1.32
CA LEU A 11 15.87 2.57 -1.66
C LEU A 11 15.96 4.10 -1.73
N PHE A 12 14.85 4.80 -1.97
CA PHE A 12 14.84 6.27 -2.06
C PHE A 12 14.06 6.92 -0.92
N THR A 13 12.77 6.65 -0.78
CA THR A 13 11.91 7.38 0.17
C THR A 13 12.33 7.13 1.63
N LEU A 14 12.46 5.87 2.05
CA LEU A 14 12.77 5.51 3.43
C LEU A 14 14.18 5.97 3.88
N PRO A 15 15.26 5.79 3.10
CA PRO A 15 16.59 6.31 3.46
C PRO A 15 16.63 7.84 3.48
N THR A 16 15.96 8.50 2.54
CA THR A 16 15.88 9.98 2.52
C THR A 16 15.17 10.51 3.76
N LEU A 17 14.04 9.90 4.14
CA LEU A 17 13.32 10.23 5.37
C LEU A 17 14.19 9.99 6.61
N LEU A 18 14.88 8.85 6.67
CA LEU A 18 15.77 8.54 7.79
C LEU A 18 16.89 9.57 7.92
N LEU A 19 17.49 10.01 6.81
CA LEU A 19 18.52 11.06 6.80
C LEU A 19 17.95 12.41 7.27
N MET A 20 16.78 12.81 6.77
CA MET A 20 16.14 14.06 7.18
C MET A 20 15.77 14.05 8.66
N LEU A 21 15.16 12.96 9.14
CA LEU A 21 14.74 12.81 10.54
C LEU A 21 15.97 12.74 11.47
N ASN A 22 17.02 12.01 11.10
CA ASN A 22 18.26 11.99 11.88
C ASN A 22 18.92 13.39 11.95
N LYS A 23 18.81 14.20 10.88
CA LYS A 23 19.32 15.58 10.88
C LYS A 23 18.44 16.52 11.71
N LEU A 24 17.12 16.33 11.71
CA LEU A 24 16.16 17.14 12.45
C LEU A 24 16.18 16.84 13.96
N PHE A 25 16.27 15.57 14.33
CA PHE A 25 16.30 15.10 15.72
C PHE A 25 17.73 14.96 16.27
N ARG A 26 18.76 15.41 15.53
CA ARG A 26 20.18 15.36 15.90
C ARG A 26 20.53 15.84 17.33
N PRO A 27 19.88 16.88 17.92
CA PRO A 27 20.19 17.28 19.30
C PRO A 27 19.62 16.34 20.36
N PHE A 28 18.62 15.53 20.03
CA PHE A 28 18.13 14.48 20.91
C PHE A 28 18.96 13.23 20.66
N HIS A 29 19.61 12.68 21.69
CA HIS A 29 20.16 11.32 21.72
C HIS A 29 19.04 10.26 21.61
N ALA A 30 18.07 10.45 20.71
CA ALA A 30 17.05 9.49 20.41
C ALA A 30 17.75 8.30 19.75
N LYS A 31 17.81 7.18 20.48
CA LYS A 31 18.26 5.87 20.00
C LYS A 31 17.70 5.66 18.60
N GLY A 32 18.55 5.34 17.61
CA GLY A 32 18.19 5.30 16.18
C GLY A 32 16.97 4.43 15.85
N HIS A 33 16.53 3.55 16.75
CA HIS A 33 15.27 2.82 16.64
C HIS A 33 14.03 3.71 16.49
N PHE A 34 13.97 4.87 17.18
CA PHE A 34 12.81 5.76 17.09
C PHE A 34 12.71 6.43 15.72
N THR A 35 13.83 6.94 15.19
CA THR A 35 13.86 7.59 13.88
C THR A 35 13.61 6.60 12.74
N ILE A 36 14.08 5.35 12.88
CA ILE A 36 13.77 4.26 11.94
C ILE A 36 12.26 3.96 11.94
N LEU A 37 11.65 3.75 13.10
CA LEU A 37 10.22 3.46 13.21
C LEU A 37 9.39 4.61 12.61
N LEU A 38 9.74 5.84 12.94
CA LEU A 38 9.07 7.03 12.42
C LEU A 38 9.21 7.14 10.89
N SER A 39 10.38 6.82 10.34
CA SER A 39 10.61 6.79 8.89
C SER A 39 9.71 5.75 8.19
N ILE A 40 9.55 4.57 8.80
CA ILE A 40 8.68 3.51 8.29
C ILE A 40 7.22 3.97 8.28
N ILE A 41 6.74 4.57 9.39
CA ILE A 41 5.37 5.05 9.51
C ILE A 41 5.08 6.13 8.46
N ILE A 42 5.98 7.12 8.31
CA ILE A 42 5.79 8.20 7.33
C ILE A 42 5.82 7.64 5.90
N THR A 43 6.74 6.73 5.58
CA THR A 43 6.80 6.09 4.26
C THR A 43 5.51 5.31 3.97
N SER A 44 4.97 4.61 4.96
CA SER A 44 3.70 3.89 4.85
C SER A 44 2.53 4.83 4.58
N LEU A 45 2.46 5.97 5.28
CA LEU A 45 1.42 6.98 5.05
C LEU A 45 1.49 7.55 3.62
N ILE A 46 2.68 7.90 3.14
CA ILE A 46 2.89 8.37 1.76
C ILE A 46 2.39 7.31 0.76
N SER A 47 2.78 6.04 0.97
CA SER A 47 2.32 4.93 0.14
C SER A 47 0.80 4.80 0.12
N GLY A 48 0.14 4.96 1.27
CA GLY A 48 -1.32 4.94 1.40
C GLY A 48 -2.00 6.07 0.63
N ILE A 49 -1.50 7.30 0.77
CA ILE A 49 -2.04 8.48 0.08
C ILE A 49 -1.87 8.35 -1.44
N VAL A 50 -0.70 7.92 -1.90
CA VAL A 50 -0.44 7.69 -3.33
C VAL A 50 -1.39 6.63 -3.87
N SER A 51 -1.57 5.53 -3.15
CA SER A 51 -2.49 4.45 -3.55
C SER A 51 -3.93 4.96 -3.65
N LEU A 52 -4.39 5.73 -2.67
CA LEU A 52 -5.72 6.32 -2.68
C LEU A 52 -5.92 7.24 -3.90
N GLY A 53 -4.98 8.15 -4.16
CA GLY A 53 -5.05 9.06 -5.31
C GLY A 53 -5.05 8.31 -6.65
N THR A 54 -4.26 7.25 -6.77
CA THR A 54 -4.30 6.41 -7.98
C THR A 54 -5.65 5.69 -8.13
N SER A 55 -6.25 5.22 -7.03
CA SER A 55 -7.55 4.56 -7.07
C SER A 55 -8.70 5.51 -7.40
N ASP A 56 -8.73 6.72 -6.83
CA ASP A 56 -9.73 7.76 -7.16
C ASP A 56 -9.65 8.15 -8.65
N ASN A 57 -8.44 8.20 -9.24
CA ASN A 57 -8.25 8.52 -10.65
C ASN A 57 -8.69 7.40 -11.60
N ILE A 58 -8.59 6.13 -11.19
CA ILE A 58 -8.92 4.98 -12.02
C ILE A 58 -10.40 4.62 -11.92
N PHE A 59 -10.96 4.62 -10.70
CA PHE A 59 -12.31 4.13 -10.42
C PHE A 59 -13.35 5.26 -10.24
N GLY A 60 -12.91 6.52 -10.29
CA GLY A 60 -13.78 7.68 -10.02
C GLY A 60 -13.97 7.94 -8.52
N PRO A 61 -14.93 8.80 -8.14
CA PRO A 61 -15.11 9.21 -6.75
C PRO A 61 -15.49 8.02 -5.85
N LEU A 62 -14.55 7.61 -5.01
CA LEU A 62 -14.74 6.50 -4.07
C LEU A 62 -15.51 6.93 -2.82
N THR A 63 -16.34 6.02 -2.29
CA THR A 63 -16.99 6.21 -0.99
C THR A 63 -15.98 6.24 0.15
N VAL A 64 -16.30 6.91 1.25
CA VAL A 64 -15.41 7.00 2.43
C VAL A 64 -14.96 5.62 2.90
N LEU A 65 -15.85 4.63 2.89
CA LEU A 65 -15.54 3.25 3.26
C LEU A 65 -14.50 2.60 2.34
N MET A 66 -14.59 2.83 1.03
CA MET A 66 -13.61 2.32 0.07
C MET A 66 -12.26 3.02 0.25
N LYS A 67 -12.27 4.34 0.52
CA LYS A 67 -11.04 5.11 0.77
C LYS A 67 -10.29 4.60 2.00
N THR A 68 -11.00 4.40 3.12
CA THR A 68 -10.38 3.86 4.35
C THR A 68 -9.87 2.43 4.14
N HIS A 69 -10.61 1.60 3.39
CA HIS A 69 -10.16 0.25 3.09
C HIS A 69 -8.87 0.23 2.25
N ILE A 70 -8.81 1.01 1.17
CA ILE A 70 -7.61 1.13 0.31
C ILE A 70 -6.42 1.66 1.11
N LEU A 71 -6.66 2.68 1.94
CA LEU A 71 -5.63 3.26 2.80
C LEU A 71 -5.02 2.21 3.74
N LEU A 72 -5.87 1.44 4.44
CA LEU A 72 -5.43 0.38 5.35
C LEU A 72 -4.67 -0.72 4.60
N LEU A 73 -5.18 -1.15 3.46
CA LEU A 73 -4.61 -2.22 2.64
C LEU A 73 -3.24 -1.83 2.04
N ALA A 74 -2.99 -0.53 1.85
CA ALA A 74 -1.69 -0.01 1.43
C ALA A 74 -0.74 0.26 2.61
N MET A 75 -1.26 0.80 3.72
CA MET A 75 -0.43 1.21 4.86
C MET A 75 0.11 0.03 5.66
N VAL A 76 -0.75 -0.92 6.03
CA VAL A 76 -0.37 -2.02 6.95
C VAL A 76 0.75 -2.89 6.35
N PRO A 77 0.66 -3.37 5.09
CA PRO A 77 1.75 -4.12 4.49
C PRO A 77 3.00 -3.28 4.30
N SER A 78 2.87 -1.98 4.01
CA SER A 78 4.04 -1.09 3.83
C SER A 78 4.85 -0.91 5.12
N ILE A 79 4.21 -0.96 6.30
CA ILE A 79 4.93 -0.97 7.59
C ILE A 79 5.72 -2.27 7.73
N LEU A 80 5.09 -3.42 7.44
CA LEU A 80 5.71 -4.73 7.53
C LEU A 80 6.94 -4.84 6.59
N PHE A 81 6.79 -4.38 5.35
CA PHE A 81 7.88 -4.36 4.37
C PHE A 81 9.00 -3.40 4.77
N GLY A 82 8.66 -2.24 5.34
CA GLY A 82 9.66 -1.31 5.88
C GLY A 82 10.46 -1.93 7.04
N TRP A 83 9.79 -2.67 7.92
CA TRP A 83 10.46 -3.40 8.99
C TRP A 83 11.33 -4.55 8.47
N LEU A 84 10.84 -5.32 7.50
CA LEU A 84 11.62 -6.38 6.83
C LEU A 84 12.84 -5.81 6.10
N PHE A 85 12.71 -4.65 5.46
CA PHE A 85 13.82 -3.96 4.82
C PHE A 85 14.91 -3.62 5.83
N CYS A 86 14.53 -3.05 6.99
CA CYS A 86 15.49 -2.68 8.03
C CYS A 86 16.14 -3.87 8.74
N THR A 87 15.48 -5.03 8.80
CA THR A 87 15.95 -6.20 9.58
C THR A 87 16.55 -7.33 8.73
N LYS A 88 16.08 -7.51 7.49
CA LYS A 88 16.44 -8.62 6.60
C LYS A 88 16.93 -8.15 5.23
N GLY A 89 16.80 -6.87 4.92
CA GLY A 89 17.29 -6.27 3.68
C GLY A 89 16.26 -6.24 2.55
N PHE A 90 16.71 -5.70 1.41
CA PHE A 90 15.86 -5.39 0.25
C PHE A 90 15.15 -6.59 -0.37
N TRP A 91 15.85 -7.71 -0.54
CA TRP A 91 15.29 -8.89 -1.20
C TRP A 91 14.15 -9.53 -0.40
N SER A 92 14.26 -9.57 0.94
CA SER A 92 13.19 -10.08 1.80
C SER A 92 11.95 -9.20 1.76
N ALA A 93 12.11 -7.87 1.77
CA ALA A 93 10.99 -6.94 1.64
C ALA A 93 10.32 -7.05 0.26
N SER A 94 11.11 -7.15 -0.81
CA SER A 94 10.62 -7.32 -2.17
C SER A 94 9.83 -8.62 -2.36
N LEU A 95 10.34 -9.73 -1.80
CA LEU A 95 9.65 -11.02 -1.86
C LEU A 95 8.34 -10.99 -1.08
N ALA A 96 8.34 -10.42 0.13
CA ALA A 96 7.13 -10.28 0.94
C ALA A 96 6.06 -9.43 0.22
N HIS A 97 6.46 -8.32 -0.40
CA HIS A 97 5.56 -7.49 -1.20
C HIS A 97 4.99 -8.26 -2.40
N PHE A 98 5.83 -9.00 -3.13
CA PHE A 98 5.38 -9.83 -4.24
C PHE A 98 4.36 -10.90 -3.79
N ILE A 99 4.62 -11.57 -2.67
CA ILE A 99 3.71 -12.57 -2.09
C ILE A 99 2.39 -11.91 -1.66
N SER A 100 2.44 -10.78 -0.95
CA SER A 100 1.23 -10.05 -0.57
C SER A 100 0.40 -9.61 -1.78
N PHE A 101 1.06 -9.16 -2.85
CA PHE A 101 0.38 -8.82 -4.09
C PHE A 101 -0.35 -10.03 -4.70
N ILE A 102 0.29 -11.20 -4.74
CA ILE A 102 -0.36 -12.43 -5.22
C ILE A 102 -1.57 -12.77 -4.36
N ILE A 103 -1.42 -12.78 -3.03
CA ILE A 103 -2.49 -13.15 -2.09
C ILE A 103 -3.69 -12.21 -2.20
N ILE A 104 -3.44 -10.89 -2.27
CA ILE A 104 -4.51 -9.90 -2.36
C ILE A 104 -5.27 -10.07 -3.67
N ASN A 105 -4.57 -10.22 -4.80
CA ASN A 105 -5.21 -10.38 -6.10
C ASN A 105 -5.91 -11.75 -6.25
N SER A 106 -5.34 -12.82 -5.71
CA SER A 106 -5.97 -14.15 -5.78
C SER A 106 -7.27 -14.20 -4.95
N ASN A 107 -7.27 -13.62 -3.74
CA ASN A 107 -8.48 -13.52 -2.93
C ASN A 107 -9.50 -12.57 -3.56
N PHE A 108 -9.06 -11.46 -4.17
CA PHE A 108 -9.96 -10.55 -4.87
C PHE A 108 -10.65 -11.24 -6.06
N PHE A 109 -9.92 -12.06 -6.83
CA PHE A 109 -10.48 -12.83 -7.94
C PHE A 109 -11.46 -13.92 -7.47
N SER A 110 -11.22 -14.55 -6.31
CA SER A 110 -12.16 -15.50 -5.71
C SER A 110 -13.42 -14.86 -5.11
N ILE A 111 -13.39 -13.58 -4.75
CA ILE A 111 -14.55 -12.84 -4.20
C ILE A 111 -15.36 -12.14 -5.31
N THR A 112 -14.82 -12.06 -6.54
CA THR A 112 -15.47 -11.45 -7.71
C THR A 112 -15.88 -12.47 -8.79
N PRO A 113 -16.63 -13.51 -8.43
CA PRO A 113 -17.83 -13.83 -9.25
C PRO A 113 -18.97 -14.30 -8.32
N PRO A 114 -20.10 -13.58 -8.12
CA PRO A 114 -21.00 -13.05 -9.17
C PRO A 114 -21.67 -11.70 -8.81
N LEU A 115 -21.11 -10.90 -7.89
CA LEU A 115 -21.76 -9.65 -7.45
C LEU A 115 -21.78 -8.56 -8.53
N LEU A 116 -20.81 -8.57 -9.45
CA LEU A 116 -20.76 -7.63 -10.57
C LEU A 116 -21.71 -8.03 -11.72
N ILE A 117 -22.08 -9.31 -11.83
CA ILE A 117 -23.11 -9.80 -12.75
C ILE A 117 -24.51 -9.49 -12.20
N ALA A 118 -24.68 -9.52 -10.88
CA ALA A 118 -25.97 -9.24 -10.24
C ALA A 118 -26.40 -7.76 -10.32
N ILE A 119 -25.47 -6.82 -10.47
CA ILE A 119 -25.78 -5.38 -10.54
C ILE A 119 -25.93 -4.90 -12.00
N SER A 120 -25.41 -5.64 -12.99
CA SER A 120 -25.52 -5.29 -14.41
C SER A 120 -26.77 -5.85 -15.13
N HIS A 121 -27.65 -6.59 -14.44
CA HIS A 121 -28.89 -7.12 -15.03
C HIS A 121 -30.14 -6.79 -14.19
N PRO A 122 -30.79 -5.64 -14.47
CA PRO A 122 -32.25 -5.59 -14.41
C PRO A 122 -32.92 -5.29 -15.76
N LEU A 123 -32.18 -5.17 -16.87
CA LEU A 123 -32.74 -4.62 -18.13
C LEU A 123 -32.69 -5.50 -19.39
N VAL A 124 -32.40 -6.81 -19.28
CA VAL A 124 -32.44 -7.72 -20.46
C VAL A 124 -33.72 -8.58 -20.50
N GLY A 125 -34.63 -8.42 -19.54
CA GLY A 125 -35.91 -9.15 -19.52
C GLY A 125 -37.05 -8.55 -20.36
N MET A 126 -36.80 -7.56 -21.22
CA MET A 126 -37.87 -6.80 -21.88
C MET A 126 -37.76 -6.72 -23.42
N TRP A 127 -36.91 -7.54 -24.05
CA TRP A 127 -36.73 -7.59 -25.51
C TRP A 127 -36.96 -8.97 -26.15
N PHE A 128 -37.48 -9.94 -25.39
CA PHE A 128 -37.97 -11.20 -25.94
C PHE A 128 -39.23 -11.64 -25.22
N SER A 129 -40.38 -11.08 -25.62
CA SER A 129 -41.73 -11.69 -25.60
C SER A 129 -42.68 -10.73 -26.29
#